data_AF-A0A174E2U7-F1
#
_entry.id   AF-A0A174E2U7-F1
#
_cell.length_a   1.000
_cell.length_b   1.000
_cell.length_c   1.000
_cell.angle_alpha   90.00
_cell.angle_beta   90.00
_cell.angle_gamma   90.00
#
_symmetry.space_group_name_H-M   'P 1'
#
loop_
_entity.id
_entity.type
_entity.pdbx_description
1 polymer ?
#
loop_
_entity_poly.entity_id
_entity_poly.type
_entity_poly.pdbx_seq_one_letter_code
_entity_poly.pdbx_strand_id
1 'polypeptide(L)'
;MKERLIFHVDVNSAYLSWEAVHQLKNGASTDIRTIPSIIGGDTSLRKGVVLAKSLPAKRFRIHTGEPVTDALTKCPTLQSFQPNFPLYHKYSKAFITILKKYAPVVEQVSIDEAYLDMSGLHYFYSTPLEAAEKIQTDIRETLDFTVNIGISSNKLLAKMASDFEKPDKIHTLFPSEIEKKCGIFLFALSFLPEELPHKS
;
A
#
# COMPACT_ATOMS: atom_id res chain seq x y z
N MET A 1 19.69 -6.72 -25.91
CA MET A 1 19.07 -7.41 -24.75
C MET A 1 17.68 -6.83 -24.55
N LYS A 2 16.66 -7.66 -24.29
CA LYS A 2 15.34 -7.17 -23.91
C LYS A 2 15.50 -6.48 -22.56
N GLU A 3 15.31 -5.17 -22.48
CA GLU A 3 15.42 -4.45 -21.21
C GLU A 3 14.38 -4.99 -20.24
N ARG A 4 14.85 -5.46 -19.09
CA ARG A 4 13.98 -6.00 -18.05
C ARG A 4 13.20 -4.85 -17.43
N LEU A 5 11.89 -5.01 -17.31
CA LEU A 5 11.01 -4.02 -16.71
C LEU A 5 10.10 -4.71 -15.71
N ILE A 6 10.20 -4.32 -14.44
CA ILE A 6 9.45 -4.91 -13.33
C ILE A 6 8.57 -3.84 -12.71
N PHE A 7 7.29 -4.17 -12.55
CA PHE A 7 6.39 -3.39 -11.71
C PHE A 7 6.19 -4.12 -10.38
N HIS A 8 6.20 -3.39 -9.28
CA HIS A 8 5.70 -3.83 -7.99
C HIS A 8 4.40 -3.07 -7.70
N VAL A 9 3.31 -3.78 -7.44
CA VAL A 9 1.99 -3.19 -7.17
C VAL A 9 1.58 -3.54 -5.75
N ASP A 10 1.25 -2.54 -4.94
CA ASP A 10 0.98 -2.62 -3.49
C ASP A 10 -0.35 -1.91 -3.17
N VAL A 11 -1.30 -2.63 -2.58
CA VAL A 11 -2.61 -2.06 -2.21
C VAL A 11 -2.48 -1.15 -1.00
N ASN A 12 -2.96 0.09 -1.13
CA ASN A 12 -2.85 1.07 -0.06
C ASN A 12 -3.78 0.73 1.12
N SER A 13 -3.21 0.56 2.31
CA SER A 13 -3.92 0.21 3.54
C SER A 13 -4.89 -0.97 3.35
N ALA A 14 -4.42 -2.05 2.69
CA ALA A 14 -5.21 -3.14 2.14
C ALA A 14 -6.43 -3.56 2.98
N TYR A 15 -6.25 -4.06 4.20
CA TYR A 15 -7.36 -4.55 5.03
C TYR A 15 -8.40 -3.47 5.33
N LEU A 16 -7.96 -2.24 5.60
CA LEU A 16 -8.87 -1.13 5.87
C LEU A 16 -9.60 -0.68 4.61
N SER A 17 -8.89 -0.61 3.48
CA SER A 17 -9.50 -0.23 2.20
C SER A 17 -10.52 -1.27 1.74
N TRP A 18 -10.24 -2.56 1.90
CA TRP A 18 -11.16 -3.64 1.55
C TRP A 18 -12.39 -3.69 2.46
N GLU A 19 -12.19 -3.46 3.75
CA GLU A 19 -13.29 -3.32 4.71
C GLU A 19 -14.16 -2.10 4.37
N ALA A 20 -13.55 -0.96 4.05
CA ALA A 20 -14.27 0.25 3.64
C ALA A 20 -15.13 0.04 2.40
N VAL A 21 -14.56 -0.55 1.34
CA VAL A 21 -15.30 -0.86 0.12
C VAL A 21 -16.46 -1.81 0.41
N HIS A 22 -16.23 -2.84 1.25
CA HIS A 22 -17.30 -3.75 1.64
C HIS A 22 -18.43 -3.03 2.40
N GLN A 23 -18.11 -2.22 3.39
CA GLN A 23 -19.11 -1.47 4.17
C GLN A 23 -19.91 -0.50 3.29
N LEU A 24 -19.23 0.26 2.42
CA LEU A 24 -19.88 1.18 1.48
C LEU A 24 -20.84 0.45 0.52
N LYS A 25 -20.41 -0.70 -0.03
CA LYS A 25 -21.27 -1.54 -0.89
C LYS A 25 -22.46 -2.16 -0.15
N ASN A 26 -22.42 -2.20 1.18
CA ASN A 26 -23.50 -2.70 2.03
C ASN A 26 -24.24 -1.56 2.77
N GLY A 27 -24.16 -0.32 2.25
CA GLY A 27 -25.00 0.79 2.69
C GLY A 27 -24.44 1.61 3.86
N ALA A 28 -23.17 1.44 4.23
CA ALA A 28 -22.54 2.33 5.19
C ALA A 28 -22.52 3.78 4.65
N SER A 29 -22.89 4.74 5.50
CA SER A 29 -22.92 6.17 5.15
C SER A 29 -21.55 6.85 5.28
N THR A 30 -20.58 6.20 5.92
CA THR A 30 -19.26 6.74 6.20
C THR A 30 -18.18 5.87 5.59
N ASP A 31 -17.26 6.48 4.86
CA ASP A 31 -16.06 5.82 4.39
C ASP A 31 -15.00 5.82 5.50
N ILE A 32 -14.73 4.65 6.07
CA ILE A 32 -13.79 4.51 7.19
C ILE A 32 -12.35 4.92 6.82
N ARG A 33 -12.00 5.02 5.53
CA ARG A 33 -10.70 5.57 5.07
C ARG A 33 -10.53 7.05 5.40
N THR A 34 -11.64 7.78 5.57
CA THR A 34 -11.68 9.24 5.71
C THR A 34 -11.74 9.74 7.15
N ILE A 35 -11.89 8.84 8.12
CA ILE A 35 -11.90 9.13 9.56
C ILE A 35 -10.75 8.42 10.27
N PRO A 36 -10.35 8.82 11.50
CA PRO A 36 -9.40 8.06 12.30
C PRO A 36 -9.96 6.66 12.58
N SER A 37 -9.38 5.65 11.93
CA SER A 37 -9.85 4.27 12.05
C SER A 37 -8.71 3.27 11.88
N ILE A 38 -8.94 2.07 12.42
CA ILE A 38 -8.05 0.91 12.30
C ILE A 38 -8.83 -0.37 12.00
N ILE A 39 -8.13 -1.33 11.40
CA ILE A 39 -8.48 -2.74 11.55
C ILE A 39 -7.65 -3.26 12.73
N GLY A 40 -8.30 -3.62 13.83
CA GLY A 40 -7.66 -4.10 15.04
C GLY A 40 -7.95 -5.58 15.25
N GLY A 41 -6.92 -6.37 15.58
CA GLY A 41 -7.12 -7.75 16.02
C GLY A 41 -7.99 -7.84 17.27
N ASP A 42 -8.52 -9.04 17.54
CA ASP A 42 -9.41 -9.29 18.68
C ASP A 42 -8.76 -8.84 20.00
N THR A 43 -9.44 -7.93 20.71
CA THR A 43 -8.98 -7.37 21.98
C THR A 43 -9.21 -8.32 23.17
N SER A 44 -10.06 -9.34 23.01
CA SER A 44 -10.26 -10.40 24.00
C SER A 44 -9.06 -11.36 24.05
N LEU A 45 -8.35 -11.49 22.94
CA LEU A 45 -7.00 -12.04 22.93
C LEU A 45 -6.10 -10.95 23.53
N ARG A 46 -5.38 -11.26 24.62
CA ARG A 46 -4.52 -10.35 25.41
C ARG A 46 -3.51 -9.48 24.63
N LYS A 47 -3.41 -9.61 23.30
CA LYS A 47 -2.46 -8.94 22.40
C LYS A 47 -3.05 -8.59 21.02
N GLY A 48 -4.30 -8.12 20.95
CA GLY A 48 -4.83 -7.55 19.71
C GLY A 48 -3.95 -6.37 19.22
N VAL A 49 -3.46 -6.44 17.99
CA VAL A 49 -2.61 -5.40 17.37
C VAL A 49 -3.32 -4.68 16.24
N VAL A 50 -2.89 -3.47 15.93
CA VAL A 50 -3.33 -2.72 14.74
C VAL A 50 -2.81 -3.44 13.49
N LEU A 51 -3.71 -3.92 12.64
CA LEU A 51 -3.37 -4.61 11.38
C LEU A 51 -3.30 -3.65 10.19
N ALA A 52 -4.15 -2.62 10.18
CA ALA A 52 -4.15 -1.55 9.20
C ALA A 52 -4.75 -0.28 9.81
N LYS A 53 -4.44 0.88 9.23
CA LYS A 53 -4.90 2.18 9.71
C LYS A 53 -5.18 3.17 8.59
N SER A 54 -6.09 4.09 8.85
CA SER A 54 -6.47 5.12 7.88
C SER A 54 -5.41 6.22 7.82
N LEU A 55 -5.44 7.02 6.75
CA LEU A 55 -4.59 8.20 6.63
C LEU A 55 -4.79 9.20 7.80
N PRO A 56 -6.03 9.55 8.20
CA PRO A 56 -6.27 10.40 9.37
C PRO A 56 -5.65 9.85 10.67
N ALA A 57 -5.63 8.52 10.86
CA ALA A 57 -5.02 7.90 12.04
C ALA A 57 -3.49 8.13 12.11
N LYS A 58 -2.81 8.41 10.99
CA LYS A 58 -1.36 8.72 10.99
C LYS A 58 -1.01 9.93 11.87
N ARG A 59 -1.90 10.93 11.96
CA ARG A 59 -1.66 12.16 12.74
C ARG A 59 -1.51 11.90 14.24
N PHE A 60 -2.04 10.78 14.72
CA PHE A 60 -2.00 10.37 16.13
C PHE A 60 -0.81 9.46 16.44
N ARG A 61 0.16 9.30 15.52
CA ARG A 61 1.32 8.41 15.67
C ARG A 61 0.89 6.96 16.00
N ILE A 62 -0.19 6.53 15.36
CA ILE A 62 -0.64 5.14 15.38
C ILE A 62 0.19 4.36 14.36
N HIS A 63 0.66 3.17 14.71
CA HIS A 63 1.51 2.31 13.90
C HIS A 63 0.90 0.92 13.73
N THR A 64 1.07 0.33 12.55
CA THR A 64 0.74 -1.09 12.36
C THR A 64 1.64 -1.94 13.26
N GLY A 65 1.07 -2.96 13.90
CA GLY A 65 1.76 -3.85 14.84
C GLY A 65 1.75 -3.39 16.29
N GLU A 66 1.33 -2.16 16.60
CA GLU A 66 1.20 -1.72 17.99
C GLU A 66 -0.07 -2.29 18.65
N PRO A 67 -0.12 -2.38 20.00
CA PRO A 67 -1.32 -2.80 20.72
C PRO A 67 -2.52 -1.89 20.43
N VAL A 68 -3.69 -2.48 20.19
CA VAL A 68 -4.94 -1.71 19.96
C VAL A 68 -5.26 -0.78 21.14
N THR A 69 -4.94 -1.20 22.37
CA THR A 69 -5.10 -0.39 23.59
C THR A 69 -4.32 0.92 23.54
N ASP A 70 -3.09 0.86 23.02
CA ASP A 70 -2.20 2.01 22.93
C ASP A 70 -2.70 2.96 21.84
N ALA A 71 -3.14 2.42 20.71
CA ALA A 71 -3.76 3.18 19.63
C ALA A 71 -5.03 3.93 20.11
N LEU A 72 -5.89 3.27 20.90
CA LEU A 72 -7.10 3.88 21.47
C LEU A 72 -6.77 4.99 22.49
N THR A 73 -5.66 4.84 23.23
CA THR A 73 -5.19 5.87 24.16
C THR A 73 -4.67 7.10 23.40
N LYS A 74 -3.97 6.89 22.28
CA LYS A 74 -3.47 7.99 21.41
C LYS A 74 -4.59 8.77 20.72
N CYS A 75 -5.72 8.13 20.43
CA CYS A 75 -6.85 8.74 19.75
C CYS A 75 -8.17 8.25 20.35
N PRO A 76 -8.75 8.99 21.33
CA PRO A 76 -10.00 8.58 21.99
C PRO A 76 -11.21 8.47 21.05
N THR A 77 -11.16 9.10 19.86
CA THR A 77 -12.19 9.03 18.82
C THR A 77 -11.91 7.96 17.75
N LEU A 78 -10.88 7.13 17.94
CA LEU A 78 -10.47 6.11 16.98
C LEU A 78 -11.54 5.03 16.85
N GLN A 79 -11.98 4.77 15.62
CA GLN A 79 -12.87 3.66 15.33
C GLN A 79 -12.08 2.39 15.03
N SER A 80 -12.39 1.30 15.72
CA SER A 80 -11.76 -0.01 15.52
C SER A 80 -12.73 -0.98 14.89
N PHE A 81 -12.32 -1.61 13.79
CA PHE A 81 -13.08 -2.62 13.07
C PHE A 81 -12.38 -3.98 13.16
N GLN A 82 -13.15 -5.05 13.24
CA GLN A 82 -12.63 -6.42 13.32
C GLN A 82 -12.13 -6.91 11.95
N PRO A 83 -11.08 -7.75 11.89
CA PRO A 83 -10.57 -8.27 10.64
C PRO A 83 -11.53 -9.28 10.00
N ASN A 84 -11.69 -9.19 8.69
CA ASN A 84 -12.45 -10.13 7.87
C ASN A 84 -11.55 -10.80 6.82
N PHE A 85 -10.75 -11.79 7.23
CA PHE A 85 -9.80 -12.45 6.33
C PHE A 85 -10.44 -13.11 5.09
N PRO A 86 -11.61 -13.78 5.17
CA PRO A 86 -12.29 -14.29 3.98
C PRO A 86 -12.59 -13.20 2.93
N LEU A 87 -13.05 -12.03 3.39
CA LEU A 87 -13.27 -10.86 2.53
C LEU A 87 -11.96 -10.38 1.90
N TYR A 88 -10.89 -10.30 2.68
CA TYR A 88 -9.58 -9.85 2.22
C TYR A 88 -9.01 -10.78 1.14
N HIS A 89 -9.16 -12.09 1.31
CA HIS A 89 -8.78 -13.06 0.28
C HIS A 89 -9.60 -12.91 -1.01
N LYS A 90 -10.88 -12.54 -0.92
CA LYS A 90 -11.72 -12.27 -2.10
C LYS A 90 -11.20 -11.06 -2.89
N TYR A 91 -10.90 -9.95 -2.22
CA TYR A 91 -10.35 -8.77 -2.88
C TYR A 91 -8.94 -9.00 -3.44
N SER A 92 -8.09 -9.73 -2.72
CA SER A 92 -6.78 -10.16 -3.20
C SER A 92 -6.86 -10.95 -4.51
N LYS A 93 -7.77 -11.93 -4.59
CA LYS A 93 -7.99 -12.69 -5.84
C LYS A 93 -8.46 -11.78 -6.99
N ALA A 94 -9.36 -10.84 -6.72
CA ALA A 94 -9.83 -9.90 -7.72
C ALA A 94 -8.71 -8.96 -8.20
N PHE A 95 -7.90 -8.45 -7.28
CA PHE A 95 -6.70 -7.65 -7.55
C PHE A 95 -5.73 -8.39 -8.48
N ILE A 96 -5.34 -9.63 -8.13
CA ILE A 96 -4.46 -10.44 -8.97
C ILE A 96 -5.08 -10.75 -10.34
N THR A 97 -6.40 -10.93 -10.40
CA THR A 97 -7.12 -11.16 -11.67
C THR A 97 -6.99 -9.95 -12.60
N ILE A 98 -7.08 -8.73 -12.08
CA ILE A 98 -6.84 -7.52 -12.87
C ILE A 98 -5.39 -7.48 -13.35
N LEU A 99 -4.40 -7.72 -12.47
CA LEU A 99 -2.98 -7.67 -12.85
C LEU A 99 -2.62 -8.65 -13.98
N LYS A 100 -3.25 -9.84 -13.99
CA LYS A 100 -3.05 -10.85 -15.04
C LYS A 100 -3.53 -10.42 -16.43
N LYS A 101 -4.36 -9.36 -16.54
CA LYS A 101 -4.72 -8.76 -17.83
C LYS A 101 -3.55 -7.99 -18.46
N TYR A 102 -2.62 -7.50 -17.64
CA TYR A 102 -1.56 -6.58 -18.07
C TYR A 102 -0.20 -7.23 -18.27
N ALA A 103 0.06 -8.35 -17.58
CA ALA A 103 1.34 -9.05 -17.64
C ALA A 103 1.14 -10.57 -17.78
N PRO A 104 1.93 -11.24 -18.62
CA PRO A 104 1.91 -12.70 -18.72
C PRO A 104 2.46 -13.38 -17.47
N VAL A 105 3.34 -12.70 -16.73
CA VAL A 105 3.95 -13.19 -15.49
C VAL A 105 3.56 -12.27 -14.35
N VAL A 106 2.78 -12.82 -13.43
CA VAL A 106 2.37 -12.16 -12.17
C VAL A 106 2.82 -13.04 -11.01
N GLU A 107 3.65 -12.49 -10.13
CA GLU A 107 4.14 -13.15 -8.92
C GLU A 107 3.53 -12.47 -7.70
N GLN A 108 2.54 -13.11 -7.11
CA GLN A 108 1.94 -12.65 -5.86
C GLN A 108 2.87 -12.98 -4.69
N VAL A 109 3.23 -11.97 -3.89
CA VAL A 109 4.18 -12.12 -2.76
C VAL A 109 3.42 -12.11 -1.43
N SER A 110 2.35 -11.31 -1.35
CA SER A 110 1.45 -11.23 -0.21
C SER A 110 0.00 -11.13 -0.69
N ILE A 111 -0.94 -11.00 0.25
CA ILE A 111 -2.35 -10.79 -0.06
C ILE A 111 -2.59 -9.46 -0.82
N ASP A 112 -1.74 -8.47 -0.63
CA ASP A 112 -1.88 -7.10 -1.12
C ASP A 112 -0.77 -6.64 -2.06
N GLU A 113 0.23 -7.48 -2.34
CA GLU A 113 1.37 -7.11 -3.18
C GLU A 113 1.73 -8.17 -4.23
N ALA A 114 2.11 -7.70 -5.42
CA ALA A 114 2.55 -8.55 -6.52
C ALA A 114 3.59 -7.87 -7.41
N TYR A 115 4.47 -8.68 -8.01
CA TYR A 115 5.34 -8.26 -9.10
C TYR A 115 4.76 -8.64 -10.45
N LEU A 116 4.92 -7.75 -11.44
CA LEU A 116 4.61 -8.00 -12.84
C LEU A 116 5.91 -7.92 -13.64
N ASP A 117 6.16 -8.92 -14.48
CA ASP A 117 7.19 -8.81 -15.53
C ASP A 117 6.59 -8.10 -16.75
N MET A 118 6.97 -6.83 -16.89
CA MET A 118 6.53 -5.96 -17.98
C MET A 118 7.58 -5.91 -19.11
N SER A 119 8.52 -6.85 -19.17
CA SER A 119 9.54 -6.86 -20.22
C SER A 119 8.92 -7.04 -21.60
N GLY A 120 9.10 -6.07 -22.49
CA GLY A 120 8.42 -6.01 -23.80
C GLY A 120 7.16 -5.16 -23.81
N LEU A 121 6.90 -4.39 -22.75
CA LEU A 121 5.79 -3.44 -22.68
C LEU A 121 5.66 -2.53 -23.90
N HIS A 122 6.79 -2.14 -24.50
CA HIS A 122 6.86 -1.21 -25.64
C HIS A 122 6.11 -1.70 -26.88
N TYR A 123 5.74 -2.98 -26.97
CA TYR A 123 4.87 -3.48 -28.05
C TYR A 123 3.41 -3.04 -27.92
N PHE A 124 2.98 -2.64 -26.72
CA PHE A 124 1.57 -2.35 -26.40
C PHE A 124 1.34 -0.96 -25.80
N TYR A 125 2.37 -0.33 -25.24
CA TYR A 125 2.28 0.96 -24.58
C TYR A 125 3.45 1.85 -24.96
N SER A 126 3.21 3.17 -24.96
CA SER A 126 4.21 4.17 -25.32
C SER A 126 5.25 4.31 -24.22
N THR A 127 4.83 4.22 -22.96
CA THR A 127 5.72 4.34 -21.79
C THR A 127 5.32 3.38 -20.66
N PRO A 128 6.25 3.04 -19.74
CA PRO A 128 5.93 2.35 -18.49
C PRO A 128 4.87 3.06 -17.64
N LEU A 129 4.89 4.39 -17.60
CA LEU A 129 3.94 5.16 -16.80
C LEU A 129 2.51 5.00 -17.34
N GLU A 130 2.34 5.01 -18.66
CA GLU A 130 1.03 4.82 -19.30
C GLU A 130 0.38 3.48 -18.89
N ALA A 131 1.17 2.40 -18.85
CA ALA A 131 0.68 1.10 -18.41
C ALA A 131 0.35 1.08 -16.92
N ALA A 132 1.19 1.71 -16.08
CA ALA A 132 0.95 1.80 -14.65
C ALA A 132 -0.32 2.62 -14.33
N GLU A 133 -0.55 3.73 -15.02
CA GLU A 133 -1.77 4.54 -14.89
C GLU A 133 -3.02 3.76 -15.27
N LYS A 134 -2.96 2.95 -16.33
CA LYS A 134 -4.05 2.06 -16.73
C LYS A 134 -4.33 0.99 -15.67
N ILE A 135 -3.31 0.37 -15.09
CA ILE A 135 -3.46 -0.61 -14.00
C ILE A 135 -4.10 0.06 -12.78
N GLN A 136 -3.59 1.23 -12.37
CA GLN A 136 -4.10 1.96 -11.22
C GLN A 136 -5.58 2.36 -11.43
N THR A 137 -5.93 2.77 -12.65
CA THR A 137 -7.30 3.14 -13.03
C THR A 137 -8.24 1.94 -13.04
N ASP A 138 -7.89 0.82 -13.68
CA ASP A 138 -8.74 -0.39 -13.67
C ASP A 138 -8.98 -0.89 -12.25
N ILE A 139 -7.96 -0.89 -11.38
CA ILE A 139 -8.14 -1.28 -9.98
C ILE A 139 -9.07 -0.29 -9.24
N ARG A 140 -8.88 1.01 -9.43
CA ARG A 140 -9.71 2.04 -8.78
C ARG A 140 -11.17 1.96 -9.21
N GLU A 141 -11.43 1.84 -10.51
CA GLU A 141 -12.77 1.84 -11.07
C GLU A 141 -13.50 0.51 -10.88
N THR A 142 -12.78 -0.62 -10.92
CA THR A 142 -13.39 -1.94 -10.80
C THR A 142 -13.51 -2.40 -9.35
N LEU A 143 -12.55 -2.05 -8.48
CA LEU A 143 -12.44 -2.59 -7.12
C LEU A 143 -12.58 -1.52 -6.01
N ASP A 144 -12.70 -0.24 -6.36
CA ASP A 144 -12.95 0.89 -5.44
C ASP A 144 -11.85 1.14 -4.39
N PHE A 145 -10.62 0.68 -4.63
CA PHE A 145 -9.44 0.99 -3.80
C PHE A 145 -8.22 1.35 -4.66
N THR A 146 -7.21 1.95 -4.04
CA THR A 146 -6.02 2.46 -4.73
C THR A 146 -4.80 1.58 -4.50
N VAL A 147 -3.84 1.70 -5.41
CA VAL A 147 -2.54 1.03 -5.33
C VAL A 147 -1.40 2.02 -5.53
N ASN A 148 -0.26 1.70 -4.93
CA ASN A 148 1.02 2.25 -5.32
C ASN A 148 1.69 1.32 -6.32
N ILE A 149 2.35 1.90 -7.34
CA ILE A 149 3.11 1.15 -8.33
C ILE A 149 4.55 1.65 -8.37
N GLY A 150 5.50 0.76 -8.16
CA GLY A 150 6.92 1.02 -8.30
C GLY A 150 7.47 0.35 -9.54
N ILE A 151 8.26 1.08 -10.33
CA ILE A 151 8.76 0.64 -11.64
C ILE A 151 10.29 0.66 -11.64
N SER A 152 10.92 -0.45 -12.04
CA SER A 152 12.38 -0.51 -12.19
C SER A 152 12.86 -1.65 -13.11
N SER A 153 14.17 -1.81 -13.21
CA SER A 153 14.88 -2.90 -13.90
C SER A 153 14.92 -4.21 -13.12
N ASN A 154 14.61 -4.18 -11.81
CA ASN A 154 14.60 -5.36 -10.95
C ASN A 154 13.58 -5.22 -9.80
N LYS A 155 13.28 -6.34 -9.15
CA LYS A 155 12.27 -6.43 -8.07
C LYS A 155 12.59 -5.54 -6.87
N LEU A 156 13.84 -5.55 -6.40
CA LEU A 156 14.24 -4.79 -5.21
C LEU A 156 13.97 -3.30 -5.41
N LEU A 157 14.46 -2.73 -6.51
CA LEU A 157 14.28 -1.31 -6.79
C LEU A 157 12.81 -0.96 -7.12
N ALA A 158 12.07 -1.86 -7.76
CA ALA A 158 10.64 -1.68 -7.99
C ALA A 158 9.85 -1.62 -6.66
N LYS A 159 10.16 -2.51 -5.71
CA LYS A 159 9.54 -2.47 -4.38
C LYS A 159 9.88 -1.16 -3.66
N MET A 160 11.16 -0.78 -3.61
CA MET A 160 11.59 0.49 -3.02
C MET A 160 10.86 1.70 -3.64
N ALA A 161 10.70 1.73 -4.96
CA ALA A 161 9.96 2.80 -5.63
C ALA A 161 8.50 2.88 -5.15
N SER A 162 7.81 1.74 -5.04
CA SER A 162 6.41 1.72 -4.59
C SER A 162 6.23 2.21 -3.15
N ASP A 163 7.28 2.15 -2.34
CA ASP A 163 7.31 2.55 -0.93
C ASP A 163 7.62 4.04 -0.69
N PHE A 164 7.96 4.83 -1.72
CA PHE A 164 8.31 6.24 -1.57
C PHE A 164 7.20 7.11 -0.96
N GLU A 165 6.27 7.60 -1.79
CA GLU A 165 5.14 8.39 -1.31
C GLU A 165 3.86 7.59 -1.49
N LYS A 166 3.11 7.35 -0.41
CA LYS A 166 1.82 6.65 -0.38
C LYS A 166 0.72 7.59 0.13
N PRO A 167 -0.54 7.48 -0.35
CA PRO A 167 -1.08 6.46 -1.27
C PRO A 167 -1.25 6.96 -2.71
N ASP A 168 -1.69 6.05 -3.60
CA ASP A 168 -2.15 6.29 -4.96
C ASP A 168 -1.11 6.94 -5.88
N LYS A 169 0.15 6.51 -5.77
CA LYS A 169 1.27 7.04 -6.57
C LYS A 169 1.94 6.00 -7.44
N ILE A 170 2.53 6.49 -8.53
CA ILE A 170 3.43 5.73 -9.40
C ILE A 170 4.82 6.35 -9.27
N HIS A 171 5.82 5.52 -8.98
CA HIS A 171 7.21 5.95 -8.85
C HIS A 171 8.13 5.06 -9.66
N THR A 172 9.21 5.65 -10.15
CA THR A 172 10.32 4.90 -10.77
C THR A 172 11.54 4.93 -9.85
N LEU A 173 12.34 3.86 -9.90
CA LEU A 173 13.68 3.85 -9.32
C LEU A 173 14.60 3.01 -10.18
N PHE A 174 15.04 3.53 -11.32
CA PHE A 174 16.09 2.90 -12.13
C PHE A 174 17.48 3.14 -11.50
N PRO A 175 18.50 2.33 -11.83
CA PRO A 175 19.85 2.50 -11.28
C PRO A 175 20.41 3.92 -11.43
N SER A 176 20.13 4.58 -12.55
CA SER A 176 20.51 5.98 -12.82
C SER A 176 19.79 7.02 -11.94
N GLU A 177 18.69 6.63 -11.30
CA GLU A 177 17.90 7.52 -10.44
C GLU A 177 18.29 7.40 -8.96
N ILE A 178 19.10 6.40 -8.58
CA ILE A 178 19.43 6.10 -7.18
C ILE A 178 20.09 7.30 -6.51
N GLU A 179 21.12 7.88 -7.12
CA GLU A 179 21.83 9.03 -6.55
C GLU A 179 20.89 10.21 -6.27
N LYS A 180 20.02 10.51 -7.24
CA LYS A 180 19.06 11.62 -7.13
C LYS A 180 17.94 11.34 -6.14
N LYS A 181 17.33 10.16 -6.18
CA LYS A 181 16.12 9.85 -5.40
C LYS A 181 16.42 9.33 -4.01
N CYS A 182 17.46 8.52 -3.84
CA CYS A 182 17.88 7.98 -2.55
C CYS A 182 18.94 8.85 -1.87
N GLY A 183 19.80 9.55 -2.60
CA GLY A 183 20.77 10.48 -2.01
C GLY A 183 20.08 11.65 -1.30
N ILE A 184 18.98 12.16 -1.87
CA ILE A 184 18.11 13.14 -1.19
C ILE A 184 17.44 12.52 0.04
N PHE A 185 17.07 11.23 0.01
CA PHE A 185 16.45 10.55 1.15
C PHE A 185 17.42 10.41 2.33
N LEU A 186 18.67 10.01 2.07
CA LEU A 186 19.76 9.98 3.05
C LEU A 186 20.11 11.37 3.58
N PHE A 187 20.13 12.38 2.70
CA PHE A 187 20.34 13.78 3.10
C PHE A 187 19.19 14.28 3.98
N ALA A 188 17.93 14.02 3.62
CA ALA A 188 16.76 14.41 4.42
C ALA A 188 16.70 13.69 5.78
N LEU A 189 17.10 12.41 5.83
CA LEU A 189 17.27 11.65 7.08
C LEU A 189 18.32 12.29 8.01
N SER A 190 19.37 12.91 7.47
CA SER A 190 20.39 13.62 8.26
C SER A 190 19.89 14.92 8.91
N PHE A 191 18.70 15.40 8.54
CA PHE A 191 18.02 16.56 9.13
C PHE A 191 16.81 16.18 10.00
N LEU A 192 16.50 14.90 10.17
CA LEU A 192 15.52 14.48 11.18
C LEU A 192 16.16 14.66 12.56
N PRO A 193 15.50 15.38 13.50
CA PRO A 193 16.04 15.54 14.84
C PRO A 193 16.19 14.17 15.50
N GLU A 194 17.38 13.87 16.02
CA GLU A 194 17.58 12.73 16.92
C GLU A 194 16.53 12.81 18.03
N GLU A 195 15.71 11.77 18.18
CA GLU A 195 14.81 11.66 19.32
C GLU A 195 15.66 11.72 20.60
N LEU A 196 15.51 12.81 21.35
CA LEU A 196 16.18 13.02 22.64
C LEU A 196 15.91 11.82 23.55
N PRO A 197 16.93 11.25 24.22
CA PRO A 197 16.72 10.10 25.08
C PRO A 197 15.82 10.49 26.26
N HIS A 198 14.81 9.65 26.50
CA HIS A 198 13.98 9.67 27.69
C HIS A 198 14.86 9.77 28.95
N LYS A 199 14.75 10.88 29.68
CA LYS A 199 15.17 10.92 31.09
C LYS A 199 13.99 10.43 31.94
N SER A 200 14.26 9.32 32.63
CA SER A 200 13.54 8.78 33.79
C SER A 200 13.29 9.81 34.87
#